data_AF-A0A1H3L5V6-F1
#
_entry.id   AF-A0A1H3L5V6-F1
#
_cell.length_a   1.000
_cell.length_b   1.000
_cell.length_c   1.000
_cell.angle_alpha   90.00
_cell.angle_beta   90.00
_cell.angle_gamma   90.00
#
_symmetry.space_group_name_H-M   'P 1'
#
loop_
_entity.id
_entity.type
_entity.pdbx_description
1 polymer ?
#
loop_
_entity_poly.entity_id
_entity_poly.type
_entity_poly.pdbx_seq_one_letter_code
_entity_poly.pdbx_strand_id
1 'polypeptide(L)'
;MEIPKKEREVFEDQIIADGFVEFSGYSLKKDEFEGYVDERVECAWFAYSQAFRRATEQSQAVPEGFVLVPKEPTEEMIRMGDLAFAYDECVDARKIYKAMIEAQEQSHD
;
A
#
# COMPACT_ATOMS: atom_id res chain seq x y z
N MET A 1 -8.96 -5.37 -9.75
CA MET A 1 -8.35 -4.18 -9.14
C MET A 1 -7.75 -3.33 -10.27
N GLU A 2 -8.20 -2.09 -10.41
CA GLU A 2 -7.64 -1.11 -11.35
C GLU A 2 -6.28 -0.63 -10.83
N ILE A 3 -5.28 -0.49 -11.70
CA ILE A 3 -3.93 -0.07 -11.30
C ILE A 3 -3.92 1.46 -11.20
N PRO A 4 -3.44 2.06 -10.09
CA PRO A 4 -3.40 3.51 -9.95
C PRO A 4 -2.58 4.19 -11.05
N LYS A 5 -3.02 5.36 -11.52
CA LYS A 5 -2.29 6.14 -12.55
C LYS A 5 -0.82 6.41 -12.17
N LYS A 6 -0.56 6.66 -10.88
CA LYS A 6 0.79 6.85 -10.36
C LYS A 6 1.72 5.66 -10.64
N GLU A 7 1.20 4.43 -10.61
CA GLU A 7 2.01 3.23 -10.91
C GLU A 7 2.37 3.13 -12.39
N ARG A 8 1.53 3.71 -13.26
CA ARG A 8 1.85 3.84 -14.68
C ARG A 8 2.97 4.83 -14.92
N GLU A 9 2.96 5.97 -14.22
CA GLU A 9 4.05 6.96 -14.26
C GLU A 9 5.37 6.34 -13.79
N VAL A 10 5.35 5.58 -12.68
CA VAL A 10 6.53 4.86 -12.17
C VAL A 10 7.09 3.89 -13.21
N PHE A 11 6.22 3.13 -13.88
CA PHE A 11 6.63 2.24 -14.96
C PHE A 11 7.26 3.00 -16.14
N GLU A 12 6.64 4.09 -16.60
CA GLU A 12 7.14 4.90 -17.71
C GLU A 12 8.50 5.53 -17.39
N ASP A 13 8.65 6.08 -16.19
CA ASP A 13 9.91 6.64 -15.70
C ASP A 13 11.02 5.58 -15.70
N GLN A 14 10.72 4.36 -15.26
CA GLN A 14 11.69 3.26 -15.26
C GLN A 14 12.11 2.87 -16.69
N ILE A 15 11.14 2.77 -17.62
CA ILE A 15 11.41 2.46 -19.04
C ILE A 15 12.28 3.54 -19.69
N ILE A 16 12.10 4.81 -19.32
CA ILE A 16 12.95 5.92 -19.76
C ILE A 16 14.34 5.80 -19.12
N ALA A 17 14.41 5.60 -17.81
CA ALA A 17 15.67 5.55 -17.06
C ALA A 17 16.59 4.40 -17.50
N ASP A 18 16.00 3.25 -17.85
CA ASP A 18 16.73 2.11 -18.40
C ASP A 18 17.16 2.33 -19.86
N GLY A 19 16.78 3.46 -20.45
CA GLY A 19 17.18 3.85 -21.79
C GLY A 19 16.44 3.11 -22.91
N PHE A 20 15.32 2.44 -22.60
CA PHE A 20 14.55 1.73 -23.61
C PHE A 20 13.89 2.69 -24.60
N VAL A 21 13.46 3.87 -24.14
CA VAL A 21 12.94 4.93 -25.02
C VAL A 21 14.06 5.52 -25.87
N GLU A 22 15.13 5.99 -25.23
CA GLU A 22 16.18 6.77 -25.87
C GLU A 22 17.09 5.93 -26.79
N PHE A 23 17.46 4.73 -26.37
CA PHE A 23 18.46 3.91 -27.07
C PHE A 23 17.85 2.71 -27.79
N SER A 24 16.71 2.18 -27.32
CA SER A 24 16.06 1.00 -27.91
C SER A 24 14.83 1.37 -28.77
N GLY A 25 14.49 2.65 -28.84
CA GLY A 25 13.38 3.17 -29.66
C GLY A 25 12.02 2.67 -29.22
N TYR A 26 11.82 2.43 -27.93
CA TYR A 26 10.50 2.09 -27.38
C TYR A 26 9.64 3.35 -27.38
N SER A 27 8.36 3.20 -27.75
CA SER A 27 7.42 4.32 -27.78
C SER A 27 6.39 4.22 -26.65
N LEU A 28 6.30 5.27 -25.83
CA LEU A 28 5.27 5.41 -24.80
C LEU A 28 3.93 5.96 -25.35
N LYS A 29 3.78 6.04 -26.69
CA LYS A 29 2.54 6.51 -27.31
C LYS A 29 1.39 5.55 -26.99
N LYS A 30 0.24 6.10 -26.61
CA LYS A 30 -0.99 5.37 -26.32
C LYS A 30 -2.04 5.56 -27.41
N ASP A 31 -2.96 4.61 -27.51
CA ASP A 31 -4.15 4.70 -28.34
C ASP A 31 -5.31 5.37 -27.58
N GLU A 32 -6.50 5.40 -28.21
CA GLU A 32 -7.72 5.99 -27.63
C GLU A 32 -8.24 5.24 -26.39
N PHE A 33 -7.77 4.02 -26.16
CA PHE A 33 -8.13 3.16 -25.03
C PHE A 33 -7.05 3.12 -23.95
N GLU A 34 -6.08 4.05 -24.00
CA GLU A 34 -4.99 4.15 -23.02
C GLU A 34 -4.05 2.92 -22.99
N GLY A 35 -4.04 2.13 -24.06
CA GLY A 35 -3.09 1.03 -24.30
C GLY A 35 -1.86 1.52 -25.05
N TYR A 36 -0.68 0.97 -24.76
CA TYR A 36 0.53 1.35 -25.48
C TYR A 36 0.49 0.79 -26.90
N VAL A 37 0.80 1.64 -27.87
CA VAL A 37 0.83 1.26 -29.29
C VAL A 37 2.05 0.37 -29.60
N ASP A 38 3.15 0.57 -28.87
CA ASP A 38 4.34 -0.28 -28.97
C ASP A 38 4.12 -1.57 -28.20
N GLU A 39 4.03 -2.69 -28.92
CA GLU A 39 3.80 -4.02 -28.36
C GLU A 39 4.80 -4.38 -27.25
N ARG A 40 6.06 -3.93 -27.36
CA ARG A 40 7.10 -4.23 -26.35
C ARG A 40 6.79 -3.53 -25.03
N VAL A 41 6.34 -2.28 -25.11
CA VAL A 41 5.93 -1.48 -23.95
C VAL A 41 4.63 -2.03 -23.38
N GLU A 42 3.67 -2.42 -24.22
CA GLU A 42 2.40 -3.02 -23.77
C GLU A 42 2.63 -4.36 -23.05
N CYS A 43 3.48 -5.24 -23.59
CA CYS A 43 3.85 -6.49 -22.93
C CYS A 43 4.58 -6.24 -21.60
N ALA A 44 5.51 -5.29 -21.55
CA ALA A 44 6.20 -4.93 -20.31
C ALA A 44 5.24 -4.35 -19.27
N TRP A 45 4.30 -3.50 -19.70
CA TRP A 45 3.25 -2.95 -18.85
C TRP A 45 2.33 -4.05 -18.30
N PHE A 46 1.94 -5.02 -19.13
CA PHE A 46 1.15 -6.16 -18.68
C PHE A 46 1.90 -6.99 -17.62
N ALA A 47 3.19 -7.27 -17.85
CA ALA A 47 4.00 -8.01 -16.88
C ALA A 47 4.14 -7.26 -15.54
N TYR A 48 4.47 -5.96 -15.60
CA TYR A 48 4.52 -5.07 -14.44
C TYR A 48 3.20 -5.08 -13.67
N SER A 49 2.09 -4.90 -14.40
CA SER A 49 0.74 -4.86 -13.85
C SER A 49 0.36 -6.12 -13.07
N GLN A 50 0.73 -7.29 -13.59
CA GLN A 50 0.46 -8.56 -12.93
C GLN A 50 1.34 -8.76 -11.69
N ALA A 51 2.61 -8.34 -11.75
CA ALA A 51 3.50 -8.38 -10.59
C ALA A 51 3.02 -7.43 -9.49
N PHE A 52 2.63 -6.20 -9.84
CA PHE A 52 2.09 -5.21 -8.91
C PHE A 52 0.83 -5.72 -8.20
N ARG A 53 -0.11 -6.30 -8.95
CA ARG A 53 -1.33 -6.90 -8.37
C ARG A 53 -1.00 -8.00 -7.36
N ARG A 54 -0.12 -8.93 -7.72
CA ARG A 54 0.31 -10.01 -6.81
C ARG A 54 1.00 -9.47 -5.57
N ALA A 55 1.89 -8.50 -5.72
CA ALA A 55 2.56 -7.87 -4.59
C ALA A 55 1.57 -7.15 -3.67
N THR A 56 0.58 -6.47 -4.22
CA THR A 56 -0.47 -5.77 -3.45
C THR A 56 -1.39 -6.75 -2.72
N GLU A 57 -1.79 -7.84 -3.39
CA GLU A 57 -2.60 -8.91 -2.80
C GLU A 57 -1.86 -9.62 -1.65
N GLN A 58 -0.55 -9.82 -1.78
CA GLN A 58 0.28 -10.43 -0.74
C GLN A 58 0.64 -9.46 0.40
N SER A 59 0.79 -8.16 0.11
CA SER A 59 1.15 -7.13 1.09
C SER A 59 0.01 -6.75 2.06
N GLN A 60 -1.21 -7.26 1.85
CA GLN A 60 -2.38 -6.98 2.69
C GLN A 60 -2.95 -8.20 3.40
N ALA A 61 -2.21 -9.31 3.49
CA ALA A 61 -2.65 -10.43 4.31
C ALA A 61 -2.43 -10.09 5.80
N VAL A 62 -3.40 -9.38 6.39
CA VAL A 62 -3.58 -9.39 7.84
C VAL A 62 -3.75 -10.86 8.23
N PRO A 63 -2.87 -11.44 9.06
CA PRO A 63 -2.95 -12.86 9.38
C PRO A 63 -4.33 -13.20 9.95
N GLU A 64 -4.80 -14.43 9.72
CA GLU A 64 -6.08 -14.86 10.26
C GLU A 64 -6.10 -14.70 11.80
N GLY A 65 -7.13 -14.01 12.31
CA GLY A 65 -7.24 -13.65 13.73
C GLY A 65 -6.64 -12.28 14.10
N PHE A 66 -6.05 -11.55 13.16
CA PHE A 66 -5.53 -10.19 13.39
C PHE A 66 -6.43 -9.12 12.75
N VAL A 67 -6.32 -7.89 13.23
CA VAL A 67 -7.00 -6.71 12.68
C VAL A 67 -6.01 -5.55 12.57
N LEU A 68 -6.12 -4.73 11.52
CA LEU A 68 -5.34 -3.50 11.41
C LEU A 68 -5.91 -2.43 12.32
N VAL A 69 -5.03 -1.80 13.09
CA VAL A 69 -5.36 -0.66 13.96
C VAL A 69 -4.43 0.52 13.64
N PRO A 70 -4.89 1.77 13.75
CA PRO A 70 -4.05 2.95 13.53
C PRO A 70 -2.83 3.01 14.47
N LYS A 71 -1.72 3.64 14.07
CA LYS A 71 -0.56 3.82 14.98
C LYS A 71 -0.86 4.76 16.16
N GLU A 72 -1.78 5.69 15.97
CA GLU A 72 -2.28 6.61 17.01
C GLU A 72 -3.79 6.44 17.15
N PRO A 73 -4.35 6.41 18.37
CA PRO A 73 -5.78 6.19 18.56
C PRO A 73 -6.57 7.39 18.07
N THR A 74 -7.74 7.14 17.48
CA THR A 74 -8.68 8.21 17.12
C THR A 74 -9.38 8.76 18.37
N GLU A 75 -9.93 9.97 18.30
CA GLU A 75 -10.68 10.56 19.42
C GLU A 75 -11.84 9.67 19.88
N GLU A 76 -12.51 8.99 18.94
CA GLU A 76 -13.59 8.07 19.24
C GLU A 76 -13.09 6.80 19.97
N MET A 77 -11.92 6.27 19.58
CA MET A 77 -11.29 5.15 20.28
C MET A 77 -10.92 5.53 21.72
N ILE A 78 -10.40 6.75 21.92
CA ILE A 78 -10.08 7.28 23.25
C ILE A 78 -11.37 7.41 24.08
N ARG A 79 -12.40 8.06 23.53
CA ARG A 79 -13.70 8.25 24.19
C ARG A 79 -14.34 6.93 24.62
N MET A 80 -14.28 5.91 23.77
CA MET A 80 -14.81 4.58 24.08
C MET A 80 -13.97 3.87 25.14
N GLY A 81 -12.64 4.02 25.11
CA GLY A 81 -11.76 3.56 26.18
C GLY A 81 -12.12 4.19 27.52
N ASP A 82 -12.21 5.52 27.57
CA ASP A 82 -12.52 6.28 28.80
C ASP A 82 -13.90 5.88 29.37
N LEU A 83 -14.91 5.67 28.51
CA LEU A 83 -16.23 5.18 28.92
C LEU A 83 -16.19 3.76 29.51
N ALA A 84 -15.32 2.89 29.01
CA ALA A 84 -15.17 1.52 29.54
C ALA A 84 -14.53 1.52 30.95
N PHE A 85 -13.72 2.53 31.27
CA PHE A 85 -13.00 2.67 32.53
C PHE A 85 -13.62 3.68 33.51
N ALA A 86 -14.89 4.04 33.32
CA ALA A 86 -15.60 5.12 34.02
C ALA A 86 -15.61 5.10 35.58
N TYR A 87 -14.93 4.16 36.23
CA TYR A 87 -14.83 4.01 37.68
C TYR A 87 -13.43 4.25 38.27
N ASP A 88 -12.38 4.41 37.46
CA ASP A 88 -11.01 4.58 37.97
C ASP A 88 -10.31 5.77 37.29
N GLU A 89 -10.12 6.86 38.04
CA GLU A 89 -9.49 8.11 37.58
C GLU A 89 -8.03 7.93 37.15
N CYS A 90 -7.44 6.75 37.34
CA CYS A 90 -6.05 6.47 37.04
C CYS A 90 -5.79 5.88 35.63
N VAL A 91 -6.84 5.62 34.83
CA VAL A 91 -6.69 4.90 33.55
C VAL A 91 -6.65 5.86 32.36
N ASP A 92 -5.53 5.86 31.63
CA ASP A 92 -5.33 6.65 30.41
C ASP A 92 -5.41 5.72 29.19
N ALA A 93 -6.55 5.75 28.48
CA ALA A 93 -6.82 4.88 27.34
C ALA A 93 -5.78 5.05 26.22
N ARG A 94 -5.20 6.24 26.05
CA ARG A 94 -4.15 6.49 25.05
C ARG A 94 -2.85 5.77 25.44
N LYS A 95 -2.47 5.81 26.71
CA LYS A 95 -1.27 5.08 27.20
C LYS A 95 -1.46 3.57 27.08
N ILE A 96 -2.65 3.05 27.39
CA ILE A 96 -2.96 1.62 27.21
C ILE A 96 -2.87 1.25 25.74
N TYR A 97 -3.49 2.02 24.85
CA TYR A 97 -3.43 1.77 23.42
C TYR A 97 -1.99 1.72 22.91
N LYS A 98 -1.17 2.69 23.30
CA LYS A 98 0.25 2.73 22.93
C LYS A 98 1.02 1.52 23.47
N ALA A 99 0.80 1.15 24.73
CA ALA A 99 1.42 -0.04 25.31
C ALA A 99 1.00 -1.33 24.59
N MET A 100 -0.25 -1.44 24.12
CA MET A 100 -0.71 -2.59 23.33
C MET A 100 -0.01 -2.68 21.96
N ILE A 101 0.19 -1.54 21.28
CA ILE A 101 0.94 -1.49 20.01
C ILE A 101 2.42 -1.82 20.25
N GLU A 102 3.03 -1.31 21.33
CA GLU A 102 4.43 -1.58 21.68
C GLU A 102 4.67 -3.03 22.12
N ALA A 103 3.69 -3.65 22.78
CA ALA A 103 3.75 -5.04 23.23
C ALA A 103 3.45 -6.05 22.10
N GLN A 104 2.87 -5.61 20.99
CA GLN A 104 2.79 -6.43 19.78
C GLN A 104 4.21 -6.69 19.29
N GLU A 105 4.71 -7.90 19.53
CA GLU A 105 6.07 -8.32 19.19
C GLU A 105 6.40 -7.95 17.74
N GLN A 106 7.58 -7.34 17.52
CA GLN A 106 8.24 -7.33 16.22
C GLN A 106 8.74 -8.75 15.90
N SER A 107 7.88 -9.77 15.96
CA SER A 107 8.20 -11.15 15.61
C SER A 107 8.28 -11.30 14.09
N HIS A 108 9.23 -10.59 13.51
CA HIS A 108 9.72 -10.76 12.15
C HIS A 108 11.24 -10.81 12.24
N ASP A 109 11.75 -11.90 12.82
CA ASP A 109 13.08 -12.42 12.44
C ASP A 109 12.98 -13.09 11.07
#